data_AF-A0AAN8H9N0-F1
#
_entry.id   AF-A0AAN8H9N0-F1
#
_cell.length_a   1.000
_cell.length_b   1.000
_cell.length_c   1.000
_cell.angle_alpha   90.00
_cell.angle_beta   90.00
_cell.angle_gamma   90.00
#
_symmetry.space_group_name_H-M   'P 1'
#
loop_
_entity.id
_entity.type
_entity.pdbx_description
1 polymer ?
#
loop_
_entity_poly.entity_id
_entity_poly.type
_entity_poly.pdbx_seq_one_letter_code
_entity_poly.pdbx_strand_id
1 'polypeptide(L)'
;MEDVVPLLLLLLCVSSAAAQLCAPDASNGYKVRLSLLTALGDEAYVWNDSEMFLFRAAMAFAMRTADGQNYNVSNVLVCDETPRVSFWFVVTSPLNSSLLVERRQVEEAVRKSRNRINSAFLLTDNTLEFLGIPPTLVAPTPPSSPPWLIVFGVVMGAVGAGIVLVLGTSVMQSRREKKKAQTGFEEGEEESRAEGNGAASDSVYNLSFSDDDRLTQM
;
A
#
# COMPACT_ATOMS: atom_id res chain seq x y z
N MET A 1 -48.71 -14.98 -45.79
CA MET A 1 -48.21 -14.65 -44.43
C MET A 1 -47.70 -15.95 -43.81
N GLU A 2 -46.80 -16.65 -44.50
CA GLU A 2 -46.43 -18.04 -44.16
C GLU A 2 -44.90 -18.25 -44.16
N ASP A 3 -44.13 -17.32 -44.76
CA ASP A 3 -42.67 -17.45 -44.88
C ASP A 3 -41.85 -16.85 -43.72
N VAL A 4 -42.49 -16.22 -42.74
CA VAL A 4 -41.79 -15.53 -41.62
C VAL A 4 -41.56 -16.46 -40.42
N VAL A 5 -42.36 -17.51 -40.30
CA VAL A 5 -42.31 -18.49 -39.20
C VAL A 5 -41.00 -19.33 -39.18
N PRO A 6 -40.47 -19.85 -40.31
CA PRO A 6 -39.25 -20.66 -40.27
C PRO A 6 -37.99 -19.83 -39.98
N LEU A 7 -37.97 -18.54 -40.37
CA LEU A 7 -36.86 -17.63 -40.07
C LEU A 7 -36.81 -17.30 -38.57
N LEU A 8 -37.97 -17.12 -37.95
CA LEU A 8 -38.08 -16.85 -36.51
C LEU A 8 -37.71 -18.09 -35.67
N LEU A 9 -38.00 -19.31 -36.15
CA LEU A 9 -37.60 -20.56 -35.48
C LEU A 9 -36.09 -20.80 -35.54
N LEU A 10 -35.43 -20.44 -36.66
CA LEU A 10 -33.96 -20.55 -36.79
C LEU A 10 -33.22 -19.54 -35.90
N LEU A 11 -33.80 -18.36 -35.66
CA LEU A 11 -33.23 -17.34 -34.77
C LEU A 11 -33.28 -17.73 -33.28
N LEU A 12 -34.19 -18.62 -32.87
CA LEU A 12 -34.30 -19.08 -31.48
C LEU A 12 -33.35 -20.24 -31.12
N CYS A 13 -32.74 -20.91 -32.11
CA CYS A 13 -31.82 -22.03 -31.86
C CYS A 13 -30.34 -21.63 -31.72
N VAL A 14 -29.96 -20.41 -32.11
CA VAL A 14 -28.55 -19.98 -32.06
C VAL A 14 -28.15 -19.47 -30.68
N SER A 15 -29.11 -18.96 -29.89
CA SER A 15 -28.87 -18.45 -28.54
C SER A 15 -28.59 -19.54 -27.50
N SER A 16 -28.92 -20.82 -27.76
CA SER A 16 -28.69 -21.90 -26.81
C SER A 16 -27.26 -22.47 -26.83
N ALA A 17 -26.52 -22.32 -27.93
CA ALA A 17 -25.19 -22.92 -28.05
C ALA A 17 -24.16 -22.27 -27.12
N ALA A 18 -24.23 -20.94 -26.95
CA ALA A 18 -23.37 -20.22 -26.00
C ALA A 18 -23.80 -20.48 -24.54
N ALA A 19 -25.10 -20.65 -24.30
CA ALA A 19 -25.66 -20.91 -22.97
C ALA A 19 -25.37 -22.33 -22.44
N GLN A 20 -25.06 -23.30 -23.31
CA GLN A 20 -24.75 -24.68 -22.88
C GLN A 20 -23.31 -24.87 -22.40
N LEU A 21 -22.36 -24.02 -22.82
CA LEU A 21 -20.95 -24.15 -22.42
C LEU A 21 -20.67 -23.66 -21.00
N CYS A 22 -21.56 -22.85 -20.46
CA CYS A 22 -21.34 -22.08 -19.24
C CYS A 22 -22.60 -22.17 -18.37
N ALA A 23 -22.74 -23.34 -17.75
CA ALA A 23 -23.74 -23.59 -16.72
C ALA A 23 -23.16 -23.24 -15.34
N PRO A 24 -24.00 -22.83 -14.36
CA PRO A 24 -23.59 -22.74 -12.97
C PRO A 24 -23.02 -24.09 -12.52
N ASP A 25 -21.91 -24.05 -11.79
CA ASP A 25 -21.18 -25.26 -11.34
C ASP A 25 -20.69 -26.19 -12.47
N ALA A 26 -20.57 -25.69 -13.71
CA ALA A 26 -19.93 -26.44 -14.79
C ALA A 26 -18.52 -26.90 -14.35
N SER A 27 -18.13 -28.11 -14.76
CA SER A 27 -16.87 -28.73 -14.33
C SER A 27 -15.63 -27.88 -14.65
N ASN A 28 -15.69 -27.00 -15.65
CA ASN A 28 -14.60 -26.11 -16.05
C ASN A 28 -14.87 -24.63 -15.71
N GLY A 29 -15.95 -24.35 -14.99
CA GLY A 29 -16.34 -23.01 -14.56
C GLY A 29 -15.70 -22.60 -13.24
N TYR A 30 -15.43 -21.31 -13.14
CA TYR A 30 -14.96 -20.66 -11.92
C TYR A 30 -15.92 -19.57 -11.51
N LYS A 31 -16.31 -19.59 -10.24
CA LYS A 31 -17.11 -18.53 -9.65
C LYS A 31 -16.19 -17.44 -9.11
N VAL A 32 -16.48 -16.21 -9.52
CA VAL A 32 -15.79 -15.00 -9.04
C VAL A 32 -16.70 -14.27 -8.08
N ARG A 33 -16.13 -13.77 -6.99
CA ARG A 33 -16.81 -12.89 -6.03
C ARG A 33 -16.02 -11.60 -5.90
N LEU A 34 -16.70 -10.48 -6.11
CA LEU A 34 -16.14 -9.15 -5.94
C LEU A 34 -16.74 -8.47 -4.72
N SER A 35 -15.87 -7.92 -3.88
CA SER A 35 -16.24 -7.15 -2.69
C SER A 35 -15.78 -5.70 -2.83
N LEU A 36 -16.40 -4.98 -3.77
CA LEU A 36 -16.04 -3.59 -4.13
C LEU A 36 -16.17 -2.64 -2.93
N LEU A 37 -17.33 -2.64 -2.26
CA LEU A 37 -17.58 -1.79 -1.08
C LEU A 37 -16.60 -2.07 0.06
N THR A 38 -16.20 -3.33 0.25
CA THR A 38 -15.22 -3.70 1.29
C THR A 38 -13.81 -3.23 0.95
N ALA A 39 -13.46 -3.17 -0.34
CA ALA A 39 -12.14 -2.75 -0.79
C ALA A 39 -11.97 -1.24 -0.85
N LEU A 40 -12.98 -0.53 -1.36
CA LEU A 40 -12.90 0.87 -1.78
C LEU A 40 -13.78 1.81 -0.94
N GLY A 41 -14.66 1.27 -0.09
CA GLY A 41 -15.56 2.08 0.74
C GLY A 41 -16.45 2.99 -0.11
N ASP A 42 -16.42 4.27 0.19
CA ASP A 42 -17.23 5.30 -0.49
C ASP A 42 -16.71 5.65 -1.90
N GLU A 43 -15.49 5.25 -2.25
CA GLU A 43 -14.89 5.43 -3.58
C GLU A 43 -15.16 4.23 -4.51
N ALA A 44 -16.03 3.31 -4.12
CA ALA A 44 -16.35 2.12 -4.90
C ALA A 44 -17.01 2.50 -6.24
N TYR A 45 -16.40 2.07 -7.34
CA TYR A 45 -16.95 2.23 -8.67
C TYR A 45 -18.12 1.27 -8.92
N VAL A 46 -18.97 1.62 -9.88
CA VAL A 46 -20.13 0.82 -10.28
C VAL A 46 -19.68 -0.28 -11.24
N TRP A 47 -20.02 -1.53 -10.92
CA TRP A 47 -19.81 -2.65 -11.83
C TRP A 47 -20.78 -2.56 -13.02
N ASN A 48 -20.24 -2.29 -14.21
CA ASN A 48 -21.00 -2.11 -15.45
C ASN A 48 -20.38 -2.93 -16.59
N ASP A 49 -20.94 -2.82 -17.79
CA ASP A 49 -20.45 -3.55 -18.97
C ASP A 49 -18.99 -3.23 -19.33
N SER A 50 -18.51 -2.02 -19.03
CA SER A 50 -17.11 -1.63 -19.25
C SER A 50 -16.18 -2.35 -18.29
N GLU A 51 -16.54 -2.47 -17.01
CA GLU A 51 -15.80 -3.25 -16.01
C GLU A 51 -15.82 -4.75 -16.35
N MET A 52 -16.97 -5.24 -16.82
CA MET A 52 -17.09 -6.62 -17.30
C MET A 52 -16.19 -6.87 -18.52
N PHE A 53 -16.13 -5.92 -19.47
CA PHE A 53 -15.21 -5.99 -20.60
C PHE A 53 -13.75 -5.98 -20.15
N LEU A 54 -13.40 -5.11 -19.21
CA LEU A 54 -12.06 -5.04 -18.62
C LEU A 54 -11.70 -6.38 -17.94
N PHE A 55 -12.65 -7.01 -17.25
CA PHE A 55 -12.44 -8.31 -16.62
C PHE A 55 -12.13 -9.39 -17.66
N ARG A 56 -12.95 -9.49 -18.71
CA ARG A 56 -12.73 -10.44 -19.80
C ARG A 56 -11.39 -10.18 -20.50
N ALA A 57 -11.00 -8.92 -20.69
CA ALA A 57 -9.71 -8.54 -21.26
C ALA A 57 -8.54 -8.92 -20.35
N ALA A 58 -8.65 -8.69 -19.03
CA ALA A 58 -7.64 -9.09 -18.04
C ALA A 58 -7.47 -10.62 -17.99
N MET A 59 -8.57 -11.37 -18.09
CA MET A 59 -8.56 -12.83 -18.16
C MET A 59 -7.93 -13.32 -19.47
N ALA A 60 -8.30 -12.75 -20.62
CA ALA A 60 -7.68 -13.08 -21.90
C ALA A 60 -6.17 -12.77 -21.88
N PHE A 61 -5.78 -11.66 -21.27
CA PHE A 61 -4.38 -11.30 -21.05
C PHE A 61 -3.64 -12.34 -20.17
N ALA A 62 -4.26 -12.80 -19.09
CA ALA A 62 -3.68 -13.81 -18.21
C ALA A 62 -3.44 -15.13 -18.97
N MET A 63 -4.42 -15.56 -19.76
CA MET A 63 -4.30 -16.76 -20.60
C MET A 63 -3.20 -16.62 -21.68
N ARG A 64 -3.10 -15.46 -22.35
CA ARG A 64 -1.99 -15.15 -23.28
C ARG A 64 -0.62 -15.28 -22.62
N THR A 65 -0.51 -14.81 -21.38
CA THR A 65 0.75 -14.79 -20.62
C THR A 65 1.16 -16.17 -20.10
N ALA A 66 0.19 -17.08 -19.97
CA ALA A 66 0.43 -18.46 -19.56
C ALA A 66 0.79 -19.37 -20.74
N ASP A 67 -0.04 -19.37 -21.79
CA ASP A 67 0.06 -20.34 -22.88
C ASP A 67 0.74 -19.80 -24.14
N GLY A 68 0.96 -18.48 -24.24
CA GLY A 68 1.53 -17.83 -25.43
C GLY A 68 0.60 -17.80 -26.65
N GLN A 69 -0.65 -18.27 -26.52
CA GLN A 69 -1.66 -18.26 -27.58
C GLN A 69 -2.45 -16.96 -27.60
N ASN A 70 -3.04 -16.60 -28.75
CA ASN A 70 -3.81 -15.37 -28.93
C ASN A 70 -5.27 -15.49 -28.43
N TYR A 71 -5.48 -15.51 -27.12
CA TYR A 71 -6.82 -15.45 -26.52
C TYR A 71 -7.47 -14.08 -26.69
N ASN A 72 -8.72 -13.97 -27.13
CA ASN A 72 -9.46 -12.71 -27.20
C ASN A 72 -10.51 -12.60 -26.07
N VAL A 73 -11.10 -11.42 -25.90
CA VAL A 73 -12.20 -11.15 -24.96
C VAL A 73 -13.38 -12.10 -25.22
N SER A 74 -13.63 -12.45 -26.49
CA SER A 74 -14.68 -13.40 -26.89
C SER A 74 -14.42 -14.84 -26.44
N ASN A 75 -13.17 -15.18 -26.07
CA ASN A 75 -12.85 -16.51 -25.56
C ASN A 75 -13.20 -16.68 -24.08
N VAL A 76 -13.49 -15.58 -23.38
CA VAL A 76 -13.91 -15.58 -21.97
C VAL A 76 -15.42 -15.41 -21.92
N LEU A 77 -16.13 -16.48 -21.61
CA LEU A 77 -17.58 -16.47 -21.46
C LEU A 77 -17.93 -16.26 -20.00
N VAL A 78 -18.91 -15.39 -19.74
CA VAL A 78 -19.38 -15.05 -18.39
C VAL A 78 -20.87 -15.32 -18.30
N CYS A 79 -21.30 -15.93 -17.20
CA CYS A 79 -22.68 -16.38 -16.97
C CYS A 79 -23.11 -16.14 -15.53
N ASP A 80 -24.44 -16.18 -15.29
CA ASP A 80 -25.07 -16.01 -13.98
C ASP A 80 -24.55 -14.78 -13.22
N GLU A 81 -24.57 -13.63 -13.89
CA GLU A 81 -24.25 -12.37 -13.25
C GLU A 81 -25.32 -12.01 -12.21
N THR A 82 -24.87 -11.74 -10.99
CA THR A 82 -25.74 -11.39 -9.86
C THR A 82 -25.55 -9.93 -9.47
N PRO A 83 -26.57 -9.28 -8.87
CA PRO A 83 -26.49 -7.88 -8.43
C PRO A 83 -25.39 -7.62 -7.38
N ARG A 84 -25.01 -8.64 -6.60
CA ARG A 84 -23.91 -8.56 -5.62
C ARG A 84 -22.53 -8.74 -6.25
N VAL A 85 -22.44 -8.61 -7.58
CA VAL A 85 -21.22 -8.78 -8.38
C VAL A 85 -20.54 -10.12 -8.11
N SER A 86 -21.30 -11.19 -8.36
CA SER A 86 -20.75 -12.52 -8.52
C SER A 86 -21.22 -13.12 -9.83
N PHE A 87 -20.32 -13.80 -10.51
CA PHE A 87 -20.58 -14.42 -11.81
C PHE A 87 -19.69 -15.63 -11.99
N TRP A 88 -20.09 -16.49 -12.91
CA TRP A 88 -19.29 -17.62 -13.37
C TRP A 88 -18.57 -17.24 -14.65
N PHE A 89 -17.34 -17.72 -14.83
CA PHE A 89 -16.67 -17.63 -16.11
C PHE A 89 -16.06 -18.97 -16.54
N VAL A 90 -15.99 -19.15 -17.85
CA VAL A 90 -15.29 -20.25 -18.51
C VAL A 90 -14.40 -19.69 -19.61
N VAL A 91 -13.31 -20.38 -19.90
CA VAL A 91 -12.38 -20.01 -20.97
C VAL A 91 -12.45 -21.06 -22.07
N THR A 92 -12.59 -20.58 -23.32
CA THR A 92 -12.57 -21.40 -24.53
C THR A 92 -11.23 -21.31 -25.23
N SER A 93 -10.88 -22.34 -26.01
CA SER A 93 -9.67 -22.33 -26.82
C SER A 93 -9.75 -21.27 -27.93
N PRO A 94 -8.64 -20.56 -28.24
CA PRO A 94 -8.62 -19.56 -29.31
C PRO A 94 -8.75 -20.20 -30.70
N LEU A 95 -8.40 -21.49 -30.84
CA LEU A 95 -8.50 -22.24 -32.09
C LEU A 95 -9.90 -22.84 -32.30
N ASN A 96 -10.62 -23.10 -31.21
CA ASN A 96 -11.95 -23.70 -31.27
C ASN A 96 -12.81 -23.24 -30.09
N SER A 97 -13.84 -22.44 -30.39
CA SER A 97 -14.76 -21.87 -29.40
C SER A 97 -15.68 -22.90 -28.73
N SER A 98 -15.83 -24.11 -29.29
CA SER A 98 -16.58 -25.19 -28.66
C SER A 98 -15.76 -25.98 -27.63
N LEU A 99 -14.43 -25.77 -27.60
CA LEU A 99 -13.53 -26.50 -26.72
C LEU A 99 -13.18 -25.63 -25.51
N LEU A 100 -13.46 -26.14 -24.32
CA LEU A 100 -13.11 -25.48 -23.06
C LEU A 100 -11.66 -25.77 -22.69
N VAL A 101 -10.98 -24.76 -22.16
CA VAL A 101 -9.64 -24.92 -21.59
C VAL A 101 -9.73 -25.70 -20.27
N GLU A 102 -8.74 -26.54 -20.02
CA GLU A 102 -8.68 -27.35 -18.81
C GLU A 102 -8.55 -26.46 -17.56
N ARG A 103 -9.23 -26.85 -16.47
CA ARG A 103 -9.20 -26.14 -15.18
C ARG A 103 -7.79 -25.78 -14.74
N ARG A 104 -6.86 -26.74 -14.78
CA ARG A 104 -5.49 -26.59 -14.30
C ARG A 104 -4.75 -25.45 -15.00
N GLN A 105 -4.94 -25.33 -16.31
CA GLN A 105 -4.28 -24.29 -17.12
C GLN A 105 -4.84 -22.91 -16.77
N VAL A 106 -6.17 -22.80 -16.64
CA VAL A 106 -6.83 -21.55 -16.21
C VAL A 106 -6.39 -21.15 -14.80
N GLU A 107 -6.34 -22.09 -13.87
CA GLU A 107 -5.90 -21.85 -12.50
C GLU A 107 -4.46 -21.33 -12.45
N GLU A 108 -3.55 -21.99 -13.18
CA GLU A 108 -2.16 -21.58 -13.26
C GLU A 108 -1.99 -20.20 -13.91
N ALA A 109 -2.74 -19.92 -14.97
CA ALA A 109 -2.75 -18.62 -15.63
C ALA A 109 -3.24 -17.48 -14.73
N VAL A 110 -4.35 -17.70 -14.01
CA VAL A 110 -4.88 -16.76 -13.03
C VAL A 110 -3.88 -16.54 -11.92
N ARG A 111 -3.33 -17.62 -11.33
CA ARG A 111 -2.36 -17.54 -10.24
C ARG A 111 -1.11 -16.74 -10.64
N LYS A 112 -0.59 -16.95 -11.85
CA LYS A 112 0.58 -16.21 -12.37
C LYS A 112 0.27 -14.72 -12.59
N SER A 113 -0.94 -14.39 -13.01
CA SER A 113 -1.34 -13.02 -13.35
C SER A 113 -2.12 -12.31 -12.23
N ARG A 114 -2.31 -12.96 -11.08
CA ARG A 114 -3.25 -12.51 -10.04
C ARG A 114 -2.96 -11.12 -9.52
N ASN A 115 -1.68 -10.83 -9.25
CA ASN A 115 -1.24 -9.49 -8.83
C ASN A 115 -1.65 -8.40 -9.84
N ARG A 116 -1.52 -8.69 -11.14
CA ARG A 116 -1.88 -7.72 -12.19
C ARG A 116 -3.38 -7.56 -12.32
N ILE A 117 -4.14 -8.65 -12.25
CA ILE A 117 -5.61 -8.63 -12.28
C ILE A 117 -6.12 -7.80 -11.10
N ASN A 118 -5.67 -8.10 -9.88
CA ASN A 118 -6.00 -7.36 -8.67
C ASN A 118 -5.69 -5.86 -8.82
N SER A 119 -4.49 -5.53 -9.30
CA SER A 119 -4.08 -4.12 -9.50
C SER A 119 -4.94 -3.39 -10.52
N ALA A 120 -5.44 -4.07 -11.55
CA ALA A 120 -6.28 -3.45 -12.58
C ALA A 120 -7.65 -3.01 -12.05
N PHE A 121 -8.15 -3.69 -11.02
CA PHE A 121 -9.43 -3.40 -10.37
C PHE A 121 -9.28 -2.67 -9.04
N LEU A 122 -8.05 -2.34 -8.62
CA LEU A 122 -7.75 -1.80 -7.29
C LEU A 122 -8.27 -2.73 -6.16
N LEU A 123 -8.31 -4.03 -6.43
CA LEU A 123 -8.75 -5.05 -5.49
C LEU A 123 -7.55 -5.83 -4.93
N THR A 124 -7.80 -6.60 -3.88
CA THR A 124 -6.82 -7.45 -3.22
C THR A 124 -7.26 -8.91 -3.34
N ASP A 125 -6.37 -9.84 -2.98
CA ASP A 125 -6.66 -11.28 -3.02
C ASP A 125 -7.88 -11.70 -2.18
N ASN A 126 -8.24 -10.89 -1.17
CA ASN A 126 -9.39 -11.12 -0.30
C ASN A 126 -10.68 -10.47 -0.82
N THR A 127 -10.57 -9.44 -1.66
CA THR A 127 -11.74 -8.72 -2.18
C THR A 127 -12.10 -9.14 -3.61
N LEU A 128 -11.15 -9.73 -4.35
CA LEU A 128 -11.36 -10.45 -5.60
C LEU A 128 -11.09 -11.94 -5.39
N GLU A 129 -12.13 -12.69 -5.10
CA GLU A 129 -12.03 -14.13 -4.83
C GLU A 129 -12.37 -14.96 -6.07
N PHE A 130 -11.46 -15.86 -6.43
CA PHE A 130 -11.71 -16.93 -7.39
C PHE A 130 -11.96 -18.23 -6.62
N LEU A 131 -13.21 -18.72 -6.59
CA LEU A 131 -13.53 -19.94 -5.85
C LEU A 131 -12.77 -21.13 -6.44
N GLY A 132 -11.98 -21.80 -5.60
CA GLY A 132 -11.15 -22.93 -5.98
C GLY A 132 -9.71 -22.57 -6.35
N ILE A 133 -9.34 -21.28 -6.40
CA ILE A 133 -7.95 -20.84 -6.65
C ILE A 133 -7.42 -20.15 -5.38
N PRO A 134 -6.48 -20.76 -4.65
CA PRO A 134 -5.96 -20.19 -3.42
C PRO A 134 -5.27 -18.83 -3.66
N PRO A 135 -5.37 -17.88 -2.72
CA PRO A 135 -4.72 -16.57 -2.81
C PRO A 135 -3.20 -16.71 -2.95
N THR A 136 -2.58 -15.74 -3.64
CA THR A 136 -1.16 -15.76 -3.98
C THR A 136 -0.24 -15.21 -2.88
N LEU A 137 -0.81 -14.62 -1.83
CA LEU A 137 -0.02 -14.02 -0.76
C LEU A 137 0.68 -15.08 0.10
N VAL A 138 1.98 -15.21 -0.12
CA VAL A 138 2.93 -15.43 0.99
C VAL A 138 2.71 -14.29 2.00
N ALA A 139 2.60 -14.63 3.28
CA ALA A 139 2.36 -13.68 4.36
C ALA A 139 3.26 -12.43 4.22
N PRO A 140 2.76 -11.21 4.56
CA PRO A 140 3.57 -10.00 4.52
C PRO A 140 4.94 -10.26 5.15
N THR A 141 6.01 -10.15 4.36
CA THR A 141 7.36 -10.36 4.90
C THR A 141 7.57 -9.29 5.97
N PRO A 142 7.78 -9.66 7.24
CA PRO A 142 8.03 -8.66 8.26
C PRO A 142 9.26 -7.84 7.84
N PRO A 143 9.30 -6.53 8.15
CA PRO A 143 10.44 -5.71 7.82
C PRO A 143 11.73 -6.34 8.37
N SER A 144 12.79 -6.31 7.56
CA SER A 144 14.09 -6.95 7.84
C SER A 144 14.70 -6.54 9.18
N SER A 145 14.33 -5.36 9.69
CA SER A 145 14.65 -4.92 11.05
C SER A 145 13.39 -4.50 11.82
N PRO A 146 13.27 -4.89 13.10
CA PRO A 146 12.18 -4.41 13.95
C PRO A 146 12.21 -2.87 14.13
N PRO A 147 11.06 -2.17 14.09
CA PRO A 147 11.01 -0.70 14.22
C PRO A 147 11.64 -0.15 15.51
N TRP A 148 11.57 -0.91 16.61
CA TRP A 148 12.14 -0.50 17.91
C TRP A 148 13.67 -0.34 17.87
N LEU A 149 14.36 -1.07 16.99
CA LEU A 149 15.81 -1.00 16.83
C LEU A 149 16.26 0.35 16.22
N ILE A 150 15.44 0.92 15.33
CA ILE A 150 15.65 2.25 14.76
C ILE A 150 15.46 3.31 15.84
N VAL A 151 14.37 3.21 16.63
CA VAL A 151 14.10 4.13 17.74
C VAL A 151 15.22 4.09 18.78
N PHE A 152 15.68 2.88 19.14
CA PHE A 152 16.80 2.70 20.07
C PHE A 152 18.09 3.37 19.57
N GLY A 153 18.42 3.21 18.28
CA GLY A 153 19.61 3.82 17.68
C GLY A 153 19.58 5.35 17.75
N VAL A 154 18.43 5.97 17.46
CA VAL A 154 18.27 7.44 17.52
C VAL A 154 18.42 7.96 18.96
N VAL A 155 17.79 7.29 19.93
CA VAL A 155 17.87 7.69 21.35
C VAL A 155 19.31 7.57 21.86
N MET A 156 19.99 6.45 21.61
CA MET A 156 21.38 6.26 22.03
C MET A 156 22.32 7.26 21.35
N GLY A 157 22.08 7.59 20.07
CA GLY A 157 22.83 8.61 19.34
C GLY A 157 22.68 10.01 19.93
N ALA A 158 21.45 10.42 20.26
CA ALA A 158 21.19 11.73 20.88
C ALA A 158 21.82 11.84 22.28
N VAL A 159 21.71 10.78 23.09
CA VAL A 159 22.34 10.72 24.42
C VAL A 159 23.86 10.78 24.30
N GLY A 160 24.46 10.02 23.38
CA GLY A 160 25.90 10.04 23.13
C GLY A 160 26.40 11.42 22.69
N ALA A 161 25.71 12.06 21.74
CA ALA A 161 26.04 13.40 21.29
C ALA A 161 25.95 14.43 22.43
N GLY A 162 24.91 14.33 23.28
CA GLY A 162 24.78 15.16 24.47
C GLY A 162 25.96 15.03 25.43
N ILE A 163 26.38 13.80 25.73
CA ILE A 163 27.54 13.56 26.62
C ILE A 163 28.82 14.14 26.02
N VAL A 164 29.07 13.94 24.72
CA VAL A 164 30.26 14.47 24.05
C VAL A 164 30.28 16.00 24.06
N LEU A 165 29.14 16.66 23.84
CA LEU A 165 29.05 18.12 23.91
C LEU A 165 29.28 18.65 25.32
N VAL A 166 28.74 18.00 26.35
CA VAL A 166 28.96 18.38 27.75
C VAL A 166 30.45 18.24 28.11
N LEU A 167 31.07 17.10 27.81
CA LEU A 167 32.50 16.91 28.08
C LEU A 167 33.39 17.87 27.27
N GLY A 168 33.06 18.09 25.99
CA GLY A 168 33.77 19.02 25.12
C GLY A 168 33.70 20.47 25.61
N THR A 169 32.53 20.93 26.06
CA THR A 169 32.36 22.28 26.61
C THR A 169 33.07 22.45 27.95
N SER A 170 33.02 21.45 28.85
CA SER A 170 33.76 21.49 30.13
C SER A 170 35.29 21.56 29.93
N VAL A 171 35.84 20.80 28.98
CA VAL A 171 37.28 20.85 28.68
C VAL A 171 37.66 22.18 28.01
N MET A 172 36.81 22.73 27.15
CA MET A 172 37.06 24.02 26.50
C MET A 172 36.95 25.20 27.46
N GLN A 173 36.03 25.17 28.42
CA GLN A 173 35.90 26.18 29.48
C GLN A 173 37.13 26.19 30.40
N SER A 174 37.58 25.04 30.88
CA SER A 174 38.80 24.95 31.71
C SER A 174 40.07 25.40 30.96
N ARG A 175 40.13 25.24 29.63
CA ARG A 175 41.23 25.78 28.81
C ARG A 175 41.10 27.29 28.58
N ARG A 176 39.90 27.87 28.54
CA ARG A 176 39.67 29.32 28.44
C ARG A 176 40.05 30.04 29.74
N GLU A 177 39.80 29.44 30.89
CA GLU A 177 40.25 29.97 32.19
C GLU A 177 41.78 30.00 32.29
N LYS A 178 42.46 28.93 31.84
CA LYS A 178 43.93 28.90 31.78
C LYS A 178 44.52 29.92 30.80
N LYS A 179 43.85 30.18 29.67
CA LYS A 179 44.29 31.24 28.73
C LYS A 179 44.06 32.65 29.29
N LYS A 180 42.93 32.92 29.97
CA LYS A 180 42.67 34.22 30.61
C LYS A 180 43.63 34.51 31.77
N ALA A 181 44.04 33.49 32.53
CA ALA A 181 45.05 33.64 33.59
C ALA A 181 46.47 33.93 33.03
N GLN A 182 46.75 33.55 31.79
CA GLN A 182 48.05 33.78 31.14
C GLN A 182 48.11 35.14 30.42
N THR A 183 46.99 35.67 29.94
CA THR A 183 46.91 37.01 29.31
C THR A 183 46.66 38.15 30.32
N GLY A 184 46.38 37.87 31.59
CA GLY A 184 46.16 38.89 32.63
C GLY A 184 47.43 39.49 33.26
N PHE A 185 48.62 39.08 32.80
CA PHE A 185 49.92 39.57 33.29
C PHE A 185 50.64 40.52 32.31
N GLU A 186 50.12 40.69 31.10
CA GLU A 186 50.67 41.58 30.08
C GLU A 186 49.50 42.36 29.45
N GLU A 187 49.14 43.49 30.04
CA GLU A 187 48.43 44.63 29.41
C GLU A 187 47.97 45.58 30.54
N GLY A 188 48.97 46.18 31.20
CA GLY A 188 48.79 47.57 31.61
C GLY A 188 48.85 48.42 30.35
N GLU A 189 48.03 49.48 30.33
CA GLU A 189 48.12 50.59 29.38
C GLU A 189 47.49 50.28 27.99
N GLU A 190 46.24 50.68 27.78
CA GLU A 190 45.93 51.88 26.98
C GLU A 190 44.42 52.01 26.66
N GLU A 191 44.02 53.27 26.71
CA GLU A 191 42.69 53.86 26.59
C GLU A 191 42.19 53.92 25.13
N SER A 192 40.92 53.61 24.88
CA SER A 192 40.18 54.27 23.78
C SER A 192 38.65 54.18 23.91
N ARG A 193 38.12 55.21 24.56
CA ARG A 193 37.04 56.12 24.07
C ARG A 193 35.93 55.58 23.14
N ALA A 194 34.73 55.53 23.75
CA ALA A 194 33.48 56.24 23.41
C ALA A 194 32.59 55.90 22.19
N GLU A 195 31.29 56.06 22.47
CA GLU A 195 30.13 56.41 21.61
C GLU A 195 29.36 55.23 20.95
N GLY A 196 28.03 55.08 21.09
CA GLY A 196 27.01 55.95 21.66
C GLY A 196 25.64 55.25 21.86
N ASN A 197 24.71 56.05 22.39
CA ASN A 197 23.48 55.76 23.13
C ASN A 197 22.35 54.93 22.48
N GLY A 198 21.54 54.32 23.36
CA GLY A 198 20.11 54.05 23.11
C GLY A 198 19.42 53.16 24.16
N ALA A 199 18.84 53.80 25.19
CA ALA A 199 17.62 53.49 25.98
C ALA A 199 17.18 52.01 26.24
N ALA A 200 16.50 51.62 27.32
CA ALA A 200 16.17 52.08 28.67
C ALA A 200 15.17 51.02 29.19
N SER A 201 15.24 50.65 30.49
CA SER A 201 14.29 49.81 31.27
C SER A 201 14.24 48.31 30.87
N ASP A 202 14.15 47.31 31.74
CA ASP A 202 13.86 47.27 33.17
C ASP A 202 14.35 45.89 33.68
N SER A 203 15.22 45.83 34.69
CA SER A 203 15.67 44.58 35.31
C SER A 203 15.14 44.47 36.74
N VAL A 204 14.03 43.76 36.88
CA VAL A 204 13.43 43.37 38.16
C VAL A 204 14.13 42.11 38.68
N TYR A 205 14.98 42.33 39.68
CA TYR A 205 15.49 41.48 40.76
C TYR A 205 14.90 40.06 40.90
N ASN A 206 15.78 39.04 40.86
CA ASN A 206 15.51 37.72 41.43
C ASN A 206 15.79 37.74 42.94
N LEU A 207 14.79 37.31 43.70
CA LEU A 207 14.79 37.24 45.16
C LEU A 207 15.89 36.31 45.68
N SER A 208 16.73 36.89 46.52
CA SER A 208 17.50 36.22 47.55
C SER A 208 16.56 35.47 48.49
N PHE A 209 16.69 34.16 48.59
CA PHE A 209 16.40 33.42 49.81
C PHE A 209 17.10 32.05 49.76
N SER A 210 18.31 31.99 50.32
CA SER A 210 18.77 30.79 50.99
C SER A 210 19.45 31.20 52.28
N ASP A 211 19.18 30.37 53.28
CA ASP A 211 19.79 30.26 54.61
C ASP A 211 19.03 31.00 55.71
N ASP A 212 18.33 30.25 56.57
CA ASP A 212 19.04 29.58 57.67
C ASP A 212 18.15 28.60 58.44
N ASP A 213 18.82 27.55 58.89
CA ASP A 213 18.39 26.53 59.84
C ASP A 213 17.75 27.09 61.12
N ARG A 214 16.61 26.50 61.53
CA ARG A 214 16.23 26.22 62.94
C ARG A 214 14.76 25.80 63.01
N LEU A 215 14.51 24.53 63.32
CA LEU A 215 13.89 24.11 64.59
C LEU A 215 13.34 22.66 64.52
N THR A 216 13.97 21.82 65.34
CA THR A 216 13.37 20.72 66.14
C THR A 216 12.77 19.51 65.42
N GLN A 217 13.58 18.45 65.40
CA GLN A 217 13.13 17.07 65.50
C GLN A 217 13.44 16.56 66.92
N MET A 218 12.39 16.32 67.70
CA MET A 218 12.25 15.25 68.71
C MET A 218 10.77 15.12 69.05
#